data_AF-A0A543JG69-F1
#
_entry.id   AF-A0A543JG69-F1
#
_cell.length_a   1.000
_cell.length_b   1.000
_cell.length_c   1.000
_cell.angle_alpha   90.00
_cell.angle_beta   90.00
_cell.angle_gamma   90.00
#
_symmetry.space_group_name_H-M   'P 1'
#
loop_
_entity.id
_entity.type
_entity.pdbx_description
1 polymer ?
#
loop_
_entity_poly.entity_id
_entity_poly.type
_entity_poly.pdbx_seq_one_letter_code
_entity_poly.pdbx_strand_id
1 'polypeptide(L)'
;MRYKIIRDESLEKGPFRVTTLAYDYLLARKSGEAVLNFHWHPSGKSHNKQPHIHVGTNELANDSVLTNKIHVPTGRVSVEQVLRAAIELGVQPIIPDWADRLNKTEAPFLEHRTWG
;
A
#
# COMPACT_ATOMS: atom_id res chain seq x y z
N MET A 1 6.43 -7.21 -3.79
CA MET A 1 5.00 -7.56 -3.82
C MET A 1 4.83 -9.04 -4.15
N ARG A 2 3.83 -9.71 -3.56
CA ARG A 2 3.37 -11.05 -3.95
C ARG A 2 1.88 -11.01 -4.27
N TYR A 3 1.45 -11.79 -5.25
CA TYR A 3 0.06 -11.86 -5.68
C TYR A 3 -0.31 -13.28 -6.11
N LYS A 4 -1.61 -13.54 -6.27
CA LYS A 4 -2.14 -14.76 -6.85
C LYS A 4 -3.17 -14.41 -7.92
N ILE A 5 -3.06 -15.05 -9.08
CA ILE A 5 -4.09 -15.05 -10.11
C ILE A 5 -5.10 -16.14 -9.75
N ILE A 6 -6.38 -15.81 -9.72
CA ILE A 6 -7.46 -16.69 -9.35
C ILE A 6 -8.38 -16.78 -10.56
N ARG A 7 -8.65 -18.01 -11.01
CA ARG A 7 -9.67 -18.27 -12.01
C ARG A 7 -11.05 -18.20 -11.36
N ASP A 8 -11.94 -17.39 -11.91
CA ASP A 8 -13.28 -17.12 -11.39
C ASP A 8 -14.24 -16.89 -12.56
N GLU A 9 -15.03 -17.91 -12.87
CA GLU A 9 -15.96 -17.93 -14.02
C GLU A 9 -17.16 -17.00 -13.84
N SER A 10 -17.37 -16.46 -12.63
CA SER A 10 -18.46 -15.52 -12.35
C SER A 10 -18.15 -14.09 -12.79
N LEU A 11 -16.91 -13.80 -13.21
CA LEU A 11 -16.46 -12.46 -13.58
C LEU A 11 -16.89 -12.10 -15.01
N GLU A 12 -17.55 -10.95 -15.15
CA GLU A 12 -18.00 -10.44 -16.46
C GLU A 12 -16.85 -10.05 -17.40
N LYS A 13 -15.69 -9.65 -16.85
CA LYS A 13 -14.54 -9.12 -17.60
C LYS A 13 -13.46 -10.15 -17.89
N GLY A 14 -13.84 -11.43 -17.93
CA GLY A 14 -12.96 -12.57 -18.16
C GLY A 14 -12.65 -13.35 -16.88
N PRO A 15 -12.23 -14.62 -17.00
CA PRO A 15 -12.33 -15.57 -15.90
C PRO A 15 -11.18 -15.46 -14.90
N PHE A 16 -10.51 -14.31 -14.78
CA PHE A 16 -9.33 -14.15 -13.94
C PHE A 16 -9.37 -12.85 -13.13
N ARG A 17 -9.08 -12.96 -11.83
CA ARG A 17 -8.80 -11.83 -10.94
C ARG A 17 -7.46 -11.98 -10.24
N VAL A 18 -6.90 -10.89 -9.77
CA VAL A 18 -5.66 -10.87 -8.98
C VAL A 18 -5.97 -10.51 -7.53
N THR A 19 -5.33 -11.19 -6.58
CA THR A 19 -5.34 -10.79 -5.17
C THR A 19 -3.92 -10.61 -4.67
N THR A 20 -3.66 -9.50 -3.98
CA THR A 20 -2.38 -9.24 -3.32
C THR A 20 -2.25 -10.15 -2.10
N LEU A 21 -1.07 -10.74 -1.91
CA LEU A 21 -0.73 -11.65 -0.81
C LEU A 21 0.36 -11.10 0.11
N ALA A 22 1.12 -10.10 -0.35
CA ALA A 22 2.12 -9.38 0.42
C ALA A 22 2.59 -8.14 -0.34
N TYR A 23 3.06 -7.13 0.38
CA TYR A 23 3.73 -5.98 -0.21
C TYR A 23 4.72 -5.36 0.77
N ASP A 24 5.60 -4.57 0.18
CA ASP A 24 6.59 -3.71 0.81
C ASP A 24 6.68 -2.49 -0.11
N TYR A 25 6.03 -1.39 0.29
CA TYR A 25 6.01 -0.15 -0.46
C TYR A 25 6.68 0.94 0.35
N LEU A 26 7.76 1.49 -0.20
CA LEU A 26 8.52 2.57 0.41
C LEU A 26 8.25 3.89 -0.32
N LEU A 27 7.75 4.88 0.43
CA LEU A 27 7.88 6.29 0.06
C LEU A 27 9.12 6.85 0.74
N ALA A 28 10.05 7.36 -0.06
CA ALA A 28 11.30 7.92 0.41
C ALA A 28 11.54 9.30 -0.20
N ARG A 29 12.32 10.13 0.52
CA ARG A 29 12.89 11.35 -0.05
C ARG A 29 13.86 11.01 -1.18
N LYS A 30 14.19 12.01 -1.99
CA LYS A 30 15.23 11.88 -3.03
C LYS A 30 16.60 11.46 -2.45
N SER A 31 16.89 11.87 -1.22
CA SER A 31 18.08 11.49 -0.45
C SER A 31 18.04 10.06 0.11
N GLY A 32 16.91 9.37 -0.01
CA GLY A 32 16.75 7.95 0.34
C GLY A 32 16.16 7.70 1.73
N GLU A 33 15.95 8.73 2.55
CA GLU A 33 15.31 8.53 3.86
C GLU A 33 13.83 8.19 3.69
N ALA A 34 13.40 7.16 4.42
CA ALA A 34 12.00 6.74 4.45
C ALA A 34 11.12 7.85 5.01
N VAL A 35 9.95 8.02 4.41
CA VAL A 35 8.87 8.90 4.87
C VAL A 35 7.72 8.04 5.39
N LEU A 36 7.22 7.12 4.56
CA LEU A 36 6.24 6.10 4.93
C LEU A 36 6.66 4.75 4.36
N ASN A 37 6.47 3.70 5.14
CA ASN A 37 6.70 2.34 4.67
C ASN A 37 5.50 1.45 4.96
N PHE A 38 4.86 0.94 3.91
CA PHE A 38 3.67 0.10 3.98
C PHE A 38 4.08 -1.35 3.83
N HIS A 39 3.74 -2.16 4.83
CA HIS A 39 4.14 -3.55 4.90
C HIS A 39 2.94 -4.46 5.02
N TRP A 40 3.04 -5.60 4.35
CA TRP A 40 2.25 -6.78 4.65
C TRP A 40 3.04 -8.02 4.27
N HIS A 41 3.52 -8.76 5.26
CA HIS A 41 4.35 -9.94 5.07
C HIS A 41 3.84 -11.10 5.95
N PRO A 42 2.72 -11.75 5.59
CA PRO A 42 2.04 -12.73 6.43
C PRO A 42 2.85 -14.03 6.66
N SER A 43 3.80 -14.33 5.78
CA SER A 43 4.71 -15.48 5.90
C SER A 43 6.11 -15.10 6.36
N GLY A 44 6.32 -13.87 6.84
CA GLY A 44 7.60 -13.39 7.35
C GLY A 44 7.89 -13.83 8.80
N LYS A 45 9.10 -13.52 9.28
CA LYS A 45 9.53 -13.79 10.67
C LYS A 45 9.05 -12.74 11.68
N SER A 46 8.43 -11.64 11.23
CA SER A 46 7.91 -10.60 12.13
C SER A 46 6.77 -11.13 13.00
N HIS A 47 6.68 -10.62 14.23
CA HIS A 47 5.55 -10.90 15.12
C HIS A 47 4.24 -10.30 14.57
N ASN A 48 4.32 -9.24 13.74
CA ASN A 48 3.15 -8.68 13.08
C ASN A 48 3.03 -9.23 11.64
N LYS A 49 1.90 -9.88 11.38
CA LYS A 49 1.56 -10.47 10.08
C LYS A 49 0.44 -9.73 9.36
N GLN A 50 -0.21 -8.78 10.04
CA GLN A 50 -1.28 -7.97 9.48
C GLN A 50 -0.71 -6.80 8.68
N PRO A 51 -1.46 -6.24 7.71
CA PRO A 51 -1.10 -4.99 7.06
C PRO A 51 -0.81 -3.88 8.08
N HIS A 52 0.27 -3.16 7.88
CA HIS A 52 0.66 -2.05 8.75
C HIS A 52 1.50 -1.02 8.01
N ILE A 53 1.69 0.13 8.64
CA ILE A 53 2.55 1.21 8.18
C ILE A 53 3.56 1.60 9.27
N HIS A 54 4.77 1.95 8.82
CA HIS A 54 5.79 2.63 9.62
C HIS A 54 5.95 4.07 9.13
N VAL A 55 6.15 4.99 10.07
CA VAL A 55 6.52 6.37 9.78
C VAL A 55 8.05 6.49 9.87
N GLY A 56 8.66 7.14 8.89
CA GLY A 56 10.10 7.36 8.85
C GLY A 56 10.59 8.17 10.04
N THR A 57 11.76 7.84 10.58
CA THR A 57 12.31 8.50 11.78
C THR A 57 12.38 10.02 11.64
N ASN A 58 12.70 10.52 10.45
CA ASN A 58 12.85 11.95 10.19
C ASN A 58 11.51 12.71 10.11
N GLU A 59 10.38 11.99 10.08
CA GLU A 59 9.03 12.60 10.14
C GLU A 59 8.47 12.65 11.56
N LEU A 60 9.18 12.07 12.54
CA LEU A 60 8.73 11.98 13.91
C LEU A 60 9.36 13.08 14.75
N ALA A 61 8.56 13.73 15.60
CA ALA A 61 9.07 14.63 16.62
C ALA A 61 9.93 13.85 17.65
N ASN A 62 10.88 14.53 18.30
CA ASN A 62 11.78 13.91 19.27
C ASN A 62 11.03 13.30 20.47
N ASP A 63 9.87 13.84 20.83
CA ASP A 63 8.99 13.39 21.91
C ASP A 63 7.78 12.58 21.41
N SER A 64 7.82 12.13 20.15
CA SER A 64 6.77 11.31 19.56
C SER A 64 6.57 9.99 20.32
N VAL A 65 5.31 9.66 20.61
CA VAL A 65 4.92 8.32 21.10
C VAL A 65 5.06 7.23 20.03
N LEU A 66 5.05 7.62 18.75
CA LEU A 66 5.32 6.74 17.63
C LEU A 66 6.83 6.63 17.40
N THR A 67 7.28 5.44 17.01
CA THR A 67 8.66 5.19 16.55
C THR A 67 8.61 4.56 15.17
N ASN A 68 9.71 4.59 14.41
CA ASN A 68 9.80 3.90 13.11
C ASN A 68 9.67 2.37 13.21
N LYS A 69 9.69 1.79 14.42
CA LYS A 69 9.47 0.36 14.68
C LYS A 69 8.01 0.03 14.99
N ILE A 70 7.17 1.03 15.24
CA ILE A 70 5.76 0.79 15.58
C ILE A 70 5.03 0.34 14.32
N HIS A 71 4.19 -0.68 14.46
CA HIS A 71 3.39 -1.21 13.37
C HIS A 71 1.98 -0.61 13.48
N VAL A 72 1.74 0.55 12.87
CA VAL A 72 0.40 1.15 12.91
C VAL A 72 -0.52 0.29 12.02
N PRO A 73 -1.60 -0.31 12.56
CA PRO A 73 -2.44 -1.20 11.78
C PRO A 73 -3.10 -0.50 10.60
N THR A 74 -3.19 -1.18 9.47
CA THR A 74 -3.91 -0.72 8.29
C THR A 74 -4.80 -1.83 7.74
N GLY A 75 -5.63 -1.50 6.75
CA GLY A 75 -6.15 -2.50 5.82
C GLY A 75 -5.08 -2.86 4.78
N ARG A 76 -5.40 -3.77 3.84
CA ARG A 76 -4.53 -3.96 2.67
C ARG A 76 -4.45 -2.66 1.87
N VAL A 77 -3.23 -2.28 1.52
CA VAL A 77 -2.94 -1.03 0.81
C VAL A 77 -2.65 -1.33 -0.67
N SER A 78 -3.35 -0.62 -1.57
CA SER A 78 -3.09 -0.64 -3.01
C SER A 78 -1.87 0.22 -3.37
N VAL A 79 -1.27 0.01 -4.54
CA VAL A 79 -0.21 0.92 -5.00
C VAL A 79 -0.77 2.31 -5.27
N GLU A 80 -2.03 2.39 -5.73
CA GLU A 80 -2.76 3.64 -5.93
C GLU A 80 -2.90 4.46 -4.65
N GLN A 81 -3.20 3.81 -3.51
CA GLN A 81 -3.22 4.48 -2.20
C GLN A 81 -1.87 5.03 -1.79
N VAL A 82 -0.77 4.32 -2.09
CA VAL A 82 0.59 4.81 -1.83
C VAL A 82 0.89 6.04 -2.69
N LEU A 83 0.50 6.02 -3.97
CA LEU A 83 0.66 7.18 -4.85
C LEU A 83 -0.20 8.38 -4.41
N ARG A 84 -1.44 8.14 -3.96
CA ARG A 84 -2.28 9.19 -3.34
C ARG A 84 -1.60 9.77 -2.12
N ALA A 85 -1.07 8.94 -1.22
CA ALA A 85 -0.34 9.41 -0.05
C ALA A 85 0.86 10.29 -0.43
N ALA A 86 1.62 9.92 -1.46
CA ALA A 86 2.71 10.76 -1.96
C ALA A 86 2.21 12.14 -2.44
N ILE A 87 1.09 12.17 -3.17
CA ILE A 87 0.49 13.42 -3.67
C ILE A 87 -0.03 14.29 -2.52
N GLU A 88 -0.72 13.72 -1.54
CA GLU A 88 -1.18 14.42 -0.32
C GLU A 88 0.00 14.97 0.50
N LEU A 89 1.17 14.31 0.43
CA LEU A 89 2.43 14.79 1.01
C LEU A 89 3.15 15.86 0.16
N GLY A 90 2.51 16.34 -0.91
CA GLY A 90 2.97 17.44 -1.75
C GLY A 90 3.72 17.04 -3.03
N VAL A 91 3.83 15.74 -3.34
CA VAL A 91 4.41 15.30 -4.63
C VAL A 91 3.50 15.75 -5.76
N GLN A 92 4.08 16.43 -6.75
CA GLN A 92 3.34 16.93 -7.91
C GLN A 92 3.12 15.81 -8.94
N PRO A 93 1.88 15.42 -9.24
CA PRO A 93 1.61 14.46 -10.30
C PRO A 93 1.93 15.07 -11.67
N ILE A 94 2.54 14.28 -12.54
CA ILE A 94 2.93 14.73 -13.90
C ILE A 94 1.71 14.78 -14.84
N ILE A 95 0.66 14.02 -14.50
CA ILE A 95 -0.50 13.80 -15.35
C ILE A 95 -1.73 14.49 -14.71
N PRO A 96 -2.44 15.38 -15.43
CA PRO A 96 -3.58 16.12 -14.87
C PRO A 96 -4.74 15.24 -14.41
N ASP A 97 -5.06 14.16 -15.13
CA ASP A 97 -6.16 13.21 -14.82
C ASP A 97 -5.73 12.09 -13.87
N TRP A 98 -4.69 12.31 -13.05
CA TRP A 98 -4.15 11.29 -12.14
C TRP A 98 -5.23 10.68 -11.24
N ALA A 99 -6.14 11.49 -10.71
CA ALA A 99 -7.16 11.04 -9.77
C ALA A 99 -8.10 10.01 -10.41
N ASP A 100 -8.54 10.27 -11.64
CA ASP A 100 -9.41 9.36 -12.40
C ASP A 100 -8.68 8.06 -12.76
N ARG A 101 -7.40 8.16 -13.13
CA ARG A 101 -6.57 6.97 -13.40
C ARG A 101 -6.45 6.09 -12.16
N LEU A 102 -6.08 6.68 -11.02
CA LEU A 102 -5.95 5.94 -9.77
C LEU A 102 -7.31 5.36 -9.35
N ASN A 103 -8.42 6.10 -9.49
CA ASN A 103 -9.76 5.57 -9.18
C ASN A 103 -10.08 4.34 -10.05
N LYS A 104 -9.83 4.44 -11.36
CA LYS A 104 -10.13 3.38 -12.33
C LYS A 104 -9.27 2.13 -12.11
N THR A 105 -7.98 2.29 -11.80
CA THR A 105 -7.08 1.13 -11.62
C THR A 105 -7.18 0.52 -10.23
N GLU A 106 -7.57 1.29 -9.22
CA GLU A 106 -7.81 0.79 -7.86
C GLU A 106 -9.13 0.01 -7.74
N ALA A 107 -10.14 0.34 -8.56
CA ALA A 107 -11.46 -0.27 -8.45
C ALA A 107 -11.45 -1.83 -8.43
N PRO A 108 -10.74 -2.54 -9.33
CA PRO A 108 -10.64 -4.00 -9.27
C PRO A 108 -9.97 -4.52 -7.99
N PHE A 109 -9.00 -3.79 -7.43
CA PHE A 109 -8.39 -4.17 -6.15
C PHE A 109 -9.41 -4.06 -5.01
N LEU A 110 -10.20 -2.99 -4.97
CA LEU A 110 -11.24 -2.80 -3.96
C LEU A 110 -12.38 -3.80 -4.08
N GLU A 111 -12.75 -4.14 -5.31
CA GLU A 111 -13.80 -5.11 -5.62
C GLU A 111 -13.39 -6.54 -5.25
N HIS A 112 -12.15 -6.93 -5.55
CA HIS A 112 -11.68 -8.31 -5.39
C HIS A 112 -10.82 -8.56 -4.15
N ARG A 113 -10.63 -7.56 -3.28
CA ARG A 113 -9.90 -7.77 -2.01
C ARG A 113 -10.69 -8.72 -1.12
N THR A 114 -10.16 -9.92 -0.96
CA THR A 114 -10.72 -10.93 -0.07
C THR A 114 -9.98 -10.92 1.26
N TRP A 115 -10.70 -10.75 2.36
CA TRP A 115 -10.18 -10.95 3.71
C TRP A 115 -10.12 -12.46 3.99
N GLY A 116 -9.06 -12.92 4.61
CA GLY A 116 -8.83 -14.33 4.96
C GLY A 116 -8.12 -14.41 6.29
#